data_AF-A0A1G5V979-F1
#
_entry.id   AF-A0A1G5V979-F1
#
_cell.length_a   1.000
_cell.length_b   1.000
_cell.length_c   1.000
_cell.angle_alpha   90.00
_cell.angle_beta   90.00
_cell.angle_gamma   90.00
#
_symmetry.space_group_name_H-M   'P 1'
#
loop_
_entity.id
_entity.type
_entity.pdbx_description
1 polymer ?
#
loop_
_entity_poly.entity_id
_entity_poly.type
_entity_poly.pdbx_seq_one_letter_code
_entity_poly.pdbx_strand_id
1 'polypeptide(L)'
;MIKNRIKIFIDLIAERNTSQIYASELKTPEDEYDDEFMGEIKDMEACGFINAYNLTNSSNSRISLTSKGAFYGKEFIENYEKLFNEVVALIRLENFSSNRDVIISQKLEVPTVFVGAVFEDLCNQNLVKIKQGASGLYIYKFTDRGTDYFSNLEK
;
A
#
# COMPACT_ATOMS: atom_id res chain seq x y z
N MET A 1 -1.18 -4.98 -18.38
CA MET A 1 -0.33 -5.98 -17.69
C MET A 1 -0.07 -5.56 -16.25
N ILE A 2 0.49 -4.36 -16.00
CA ILE A 2 0.86 -3.92 -14.63
C ILE A 2 -0.32 -3.99 -13.64
N LYS A 3 -1.50 -3.52 -14.06
CA LYS A 3 -2.71 -3.56 -13.23
C LYS A 3 -3.11 -4.99 -12.84
N ASN A 4 -2.95 -5.97 -13.72
CA ASN A 4 -3.22 -7.38 -13.43
C ASN A 4 -2.19 -7.94 -12.43
N ARG A 5 -0.91 -7.59 -12.59
CA ARG A 5 0.13 -8.00 -11.61
C ARG A 5 -0.10 -7.38 -10.25
N ILE A 6 -0.50 -6.11 -10.19
CA ILE A 6 -0.87 -5.46 -8.94
C ILE A 6 -2.04 -6.18 -8.28
N LYS A 7 -3.06 -6.61 -9.05
CA LYS A 7 -4.14 -7.45 -8.51
C LYS A 7 -3.59 -8.74 -7.89
N ILE A 8 -2.79 -9.52 -8.63
CA ILE A 8 -2.19 -10.77 -8.13
C ILE A 8 -1.38 -10.49 -6.85
N PHE A 9 -0.62 -9.40 -6.84
CA PHE A 9 0.18 -9.01 -5.68
C PHE A 9 -0.71 -8.70 -4.47
N ILE A 10 -1.78 -7.92 -4.65
CA ILE A 10 -2.75 -7.59 -3.59
C ILE A 10 -3.40 -8.86 -3.03
N ASP A 11 -3.82 -9.78 -3.91
CA ASP A 11 -4.43 -11.05 -3.51
C ASP A 11 -3.46 -11.87 -2.63
N LEU A 12 -2.20 -12.04 -3.06
CA LEU A 12 -1.18 -12.77 -2.31
C LEU A 12 -0.81 -12.11 -0.96
N ILE A 13 -0.77 -10.78 -0.94
CA ILE A 13 -0.48 -9.98 0.25
C ILE A 13 -1.60 -10.12 1.28
N ALA A 14 -2.85 -10.07 0.83
CA ALA A 14 -4.03 -10.27 1.66
C ALA A 14 -4.07 -11.69 2.24
N GLU A 15 -3.90 -12.70 1.39
CA GLU A 15 -3.95 -14.12 1.79
C GLU A 15 -2.92 -14.44 2.88
N ARG A 16 -1.70 -13.89 2.75
CA ARG A 16 -0.57 -14.25 3.61
C ARG A 16 -0.30 -13.24 4.72
N ASN A 17 -1.05 -12.15 4.78
CA ASN A 17 -0.82 -11.02 5.66
C ASN A 17 0.67 -10.58 5.69
N THR A 18 1.28 -10.44 4.51
CA THR A 18 2.70 -10.10 4.33
C THR A 18 2.83 -8.78 3.58
N SER A 19 4.04 -8.22 3.49
CA SER A 19 4.35 -7.11 2.56
C SER A 19 5.27 -7.55 1.42
N GLN A 20 5.74 -8.81 1.44
CA GLN A 20 6.80 -9.32 0.58
C GLN A 20 6.45 -10.68 -0.01
N ILE A 21 6.80 -10.87 -1.28
CA ILE A 21 6.71 -12.14 -2.02
C ILE A 21 7.95 -12.30 -2.91
N TYR A 22 8.11 -13.46 -3.54
CA TYR A 22 9.05 -13.61 -4.64
C TYR A 22 8.45 -13.08 -5.95
N ALA A 23 9.27 -12.43 -6.78
CA ALA A 23 8.81 -11.91 -8.07
C ALA A 23 8.17 -13.00 -8.94
N SER A 24 8.75 -14.21 -8.96
CA SER A 24 8.19 -15.37 -9.67
C SER A 24 6.72 -15.69 -9.36
N GLU A 25 6.21 -15.26 -8.20
CA GLU A 25 4.81 -15.49 -7.81
C GLU A 25 3.84 -14.53 -8.50
N LEU A 26 4.34 -13.51 -9.21
CA LEU A 26 3.56 -12.63 -10.07
C LEU A 26 3.52 -13.11 -11.53
N LYS A 27 4.14 -14.25 -11.86
CA LYS A 27 4.08 -14.81 -13.20
C LYS A 27 2.68 -15.32 -13.51
N THR A 28 2.22 -15.09 -14.73
CA THR A 28 0.98 -15.65 -15.26
C THR A 28 1.27 -16.62 -16.41
N PRO A 29 0.31 -17.47 -16.82
CA PRO A 29 0.50 -18.36 -17.96
C PRO A 29 0.86 -17.65 -19.27
N GLU A 30 0.52 -16.36 -19.40
CA GLU A 30 0.83 -15.51 -20.55
C GLU A 30 2.28 -14.98 -20.56
N ASP A 31 3.05 -15.17 -19.49
CA ASP A 31 4.47 -14.78 -19.45
C ASP A 31 5.32 -15.80 -20.22
N GLU A 32 5.32 -15.68 -21.55
CA GLU A 32 6.09 -16.55 -22.45
C GLU A 32 7.61 -16.36 -22.30
N TYR A 33 8.06 -15.14 -21.98
CA TYR A 33 9.47 -14.78 -21.90
C TYR A 33 9.83 -14.09 -20.57
N ASP A 34 10.83 -14.64 -19.89
CA ASP A 34 11.31 -14.13 -18.60
C ASP A 34 11.83 -12.68 -18.68
N ASP A 35 12.37 -12.27 -19.83
CA ASP A 35 12.86 -10.89 -20.02
C ASP A 35 11.73 -9.85 -20.06
N GLU A 36 10.59 -10.19 -20.68
CA GLU A 36 9.43 -9.29 -20.73
C GLU A 36 8.79 -9.16 -19.34
N PHE A 37 8.64 -10.29 -18.65
CA PHE A 37 8.20 -10.33 -17.25
C PHE A 37 9.10 -9.44 -16.35
N MET A 38 10.41 -9.65 -16.41
CA MET A 38 11.36 -8.89 -15.60
C MET A 38 11.46 -7.42 -16.02
N GLY A 39 11.21 -7.10 -17.29
CA GLY A 39 11.05 -5.73 -17.78
C GLY A 39 9.89 -5.03 -17.07
N GLU A 40 8.74 -5.69 -16.98
CA GLU A 40 7.57 -5.13 -16.30
C GLU A 40 7.79 -4.98 -14.78
N ILE A 41 8.48 -5.92 -14.13
CA ILE A 41 8.85 -5.78 -12.71
C ILE A 41 9.76 -4.55 -12.49
N LYS A 42 10.71 -4.30 -13.39
CA LYS A 42 11.57 -3.10 -13.35
C LYS A 42 10.76 -1.81 -13.57
N ASP A 43 9.77 -1.84 -14.46
CA ASP A 43 8.88 -0.68 -14.68
C ASP A 43 8.00 -0.40 -13.45
N MET A 44 7.50 -1.44 -12.78
CA MET A 44 6.74 -1.31 -11.53
C MET A 44 7.59 -0.70 -10.42
N GLU A 45 8.87 -1.07 -10.32
CA GLU A 45 9.82 -0.47 -9.37
C GLU A 45 10.12 0.98 -9.73
N ALA A 46 10.38 1.29 -11.01
CA ALA A 46 10.64 2.65 -11.48
C ALA A 46 9.45 3.60 -11.22
N CYS A 47 8.22 3.07 -11.32
CA CYS A 47 7.00 3.80 -10.96
C CYS A 47 6.78 3.92 -9.44
N GLY A 48 7.57 3.22 -8.63
CA GLY A 48 7.45 3.19 -7.17
C GLY A 48 6.26 2.38 -6.67
N PHE A 49 5.72 1.45 -7.46
CA PHE A 49 4.65 0.56 -7.02
C PHE A 49 5.18 -0.58 -6.15
N ILE A 50 6.41 -1.02 -6.42
CA ILE A 50 7.10 -2.04 -5.64
C ILE A 50 8.49 -1.56 -5.26
N ASN A 51 9.09 -2.18 -4.25
CA ASN A 51 10.54 -2.13 -4.05
C ASN A 51 11.09 -3.53 -4.31
N ALA A 52 12.20 -3.64 -5.03
CA ALA A 52 12.90 -4.91 -5.19
C ALA A 52 14.22 -4.91 -4.41
N TYR A 53 14.44 -5.94 -3.60
CA TYR A 53 15.70 -6.11 -2.90
C TYR A 53 16.62 -6.98 -3.77
N ASN A 54 17.72 -6.41 -4.26
CA ASN A 54 18.70 -7.09 -5.12
C ASN A 54 18.07 -7.65 -6.41
N LEU A 55 17.51 -6.77 -7.24
CA LEU A 55 16.93 -7.11 -8.54
C LEU A 55 18.02 -7.63 -9.50
N THR A 56 18.34 -8.91 -9.37
CA THR A 56 19.10 -9.65 -10.38
C THR A 56 18.12 -10.11 -11.47
N ASN A 57 18.61 -10.48 -12.66
CA ASN A 57 17.75 -11.13 -13.67
C ASN A 57 17.28 -12.54 -13.24
N SER A 58 17.30 -12.87 -11.95
CA SER A 58 16.72 -14.09 -11.41
C SER A 58 15.32 -13.80 -10.85
N SER A 59 14.38 -14.64 -11.23
CA SER A 59 12.97 -14.62 -10.79
C SER A 59 12.79 -14.84 -9.27
N ASN A 60 13.88 -15.09 -8.53
CA ASN A 60 13.90 -15.31 -7.09
C ASN A 60 14.14 -14.01 -6.27
N SER A 61 14.09 -12.85 -6.92
CA SER A 61 14.20 -11.56 -6.24
C SER A 61 12.99 -11.34 -5.32
N ARG A 62 13.24 -10.95 -4.06
CA ARG A 62 12.17 -10.55 -3.15
C ARG A 62 11.71 -9.15 -3.48
N ILE A 63 10.41 -9.01 -3.67
CA ILE A 63 9.76 -7.74 -3.97
C ILE A 63 8.76 -7.43 -2.87
N SER A 64 8.59 -6.14 -2.56
CA SER A 64 7.58 -5.65 -1.63
C SER A 64 6.62 -4.71 -2.32
N LEU A 65 5.31 -4.90 -2.10
CA LEU A 65 4.31 -3.93 -2.53
C LEU A 65 4.49 -2.66 -1.69
N THR A 66 4.47 -1.49 -2.33
CA THR A 66 4.49 -0.21 -1.61
C THR A 66 3.07 0.25 -1.32
N SER A 67 2.91 1.22 -0.42
CA SER A 67 1.63 1.91 -0.20
C SER A 67 1.10 2.57 -1.46
N LYS A 68 1.97 3.10 -2.33
CA LYS A 68 1.59 3.66 -3.63
C LYS A 68 1.09 2.59 -4.60
N GLY A 69 1.74 1.44 -4.64
CA GLY A 69 1.30 0.29 -5.45
C GLY A 69 -0.05 -0.24 -4.97
N ALA A 70 -0.22 -0.37 -3.65
CA ALA A 70 -1.50 -0.74 -3.05
C ALA A 70 -2.60 0.29 -3.34
N PHE A 71 -2.30 1.59 -3.27
CA PHE A 71 -3.23 2.65 -3.67
C PHE A 71 -3.60 2.59 -5.15
N TYR A 72 -2.63 2.35 -6.04
CA TYR A 72 -2.87 2.17 -7.47
C TYR A 72 -3.85 1.00 -7.75
N GLY A 73 -3.75 -0.07 -6.95
CA GLY A 73 -4.62 -1.23 -7.02
C GLY A 73 -5.77 -1.26 -6.00
N LYS A 74 -6.14 -0.13 -5.38
CA LYS A 74 -7.08 -0.13 -4.24
C LYS A 74 -8.44 -0.77 -4.50
N GLU A 75 -8.88 -0.76 -5.76
CA GLU A 75 -10.10 -1.43 -6.22
C GLU A 75 -10.07 -2.96 -6.09
N PHE A 76 -8.88 -3.56 -5.95
CA PHE A 76 -8.69 -4.99 -5.73
C PHE A 76 -8.56 -5.34 -4.24
N ILE A 77 -8.44 -4.35 -3.36
CA ILE A 77 -8.45 -4.57 -1.91
C ILE A 77 -9.89 -4.85 -1.50
N GLU A 78 -10.16 -6.04 -1.01
CA GLU A 78 -11.51 -6.44 -0.58
C GLU A 78 -12.03 -5.47 0.49
N ASN A 79 -13.25 -4.97 0.30
CA ASN A 79 -13.91 -4.03 1.21
C ASN A 79 -13.07 -2.77 1.51
N TYR A 80 -12.34 -2.23 0.51
CA TYR A 80 -11.51 -1.04 0.69
C TYR A 80 -12.25 0.15 1.32
N GLU A 81 -13.52 0.37 0.98
CA GLU A 81 -14.32 1.46 1.59
C GLU A 81 -14.51 1.26 3.10
N LYS A 82 -14.76 0.02 3.54
CA LYS A 82 -14.83 -0.32 4.96
C LYS A 82 -13.48 -0.07 5.64
N LEU A 83 -12.39 -0.56 5.05
CA LEU A 83 -11.03 -0.33 5.55
C LEU A 83 -10.72 1.17 5.66
N PHE A 84 -11.07 1.96 4.64
CA PHE A 84 -10.88 3.41 4.62
C PHE A 84 -11.58 4.07 5.81
N ASN A 85 -12.85 3.72 6.05
CA ASN A 85 -13.64 4.26 7.15
C ASN A 85 -13.07 3.87 8.52
N GLU A 86 -12.63 2.62 8.69
CA GLU A 86 -12.01 2.14 9.93
C GLU A 86 -10.68 2.85 10.23
N VAL A 87 -9.82 3.01 9.22
CA VAL A 87 -8.56 3.76 9.36
C VAL A 87 -8.83 5.23 9.70
N VAL A 88 -9.79 5.87 9.03
CA VAL A 88 -10.20 7.26 9.32
C VAL A 88 -10.72 7.42 10.75
N ALA A 89 -11.51 6.47 11.23
CA ALA A 89 -12.01 6.47 12.61
C ALA A 89 -10.88 6.37 13.64
N LEU A 90 -9.88 5.51 13.38
CA LEU A 90 -8.70 5.37 14.24
C LEU A 90 -7.83 6.63 14.25
N ILE A 91 -7.59 7.26 13.08
CA ILE A 91 -6.85 8.53 12.99
C ILE A 91 -7.51 9.62 13.84
N ARG A 92 -8.85 9.66 13.90
CA ARG A 92 -9.61 10.64 14.68
C ARG A 92 -9.45 10.44 16.20
N LEU A 93 -9.44 9.19 16.65
CA LEU A 93 -9.43 8.85 18.08
C LEU A 93 -8.03 8.96 18.70
N GLU A 94 -6.99 8.94 17.88
CA GLU A 94 -5.62 8.80 18.36
C GLU A 94 -4.81 10.10 18.24
N ASN A 95 -3.90 10.28 19.20
CA ASN A 95 -2.92 11.35 19.09
C ASN A 95 -1.97 11.09 17.94
N PHE A 96 -1.39 12.19 17.46
CA PHE A 96 -0.51 12.26 16.30
C PHE A 96 0.59 11.18 16.24
N SER A 97 1.14 10.78 17.39
CA SER A 97 2.18 9.74 17.51
C SER A 97 1.74 8.36 17.03
N SER A 98 0.44 8.08 17.05
CA SER A 98 -0.12 6.77 16.72
C SER A 98 -0.67 6.66 15.29
N ASN A 99 -0.63 7.74 14.51
CA ASN A 99 -1.01 7.77 13.10
C ASN A 99 0.06 7.14 12.19
N ARG A 100 0.48 5.92 12.55
CA ARG A 100 1.42 5.09 11.82
C ARG A 100 0.67 3.92 11.21
N ASP A 101 0.96 3.62 9.96
CA ASP A 101 0.36 2.50 9.23
C ASP A 101 0.53 1.17 9.98
N VAL A 102 1.71 0.89 10.53
CA VAL A 102 2.01 -0.35 11.28
C VAL A 102 1.15 -0.49 12.54
N ILE A 103 0.87 0.61 13.25
CA ILE A 103 0.07 0.57 14.49
C ILE A 103 -1.40 0.30 14.14
N ILE A 104 -1.92 1.01 13.15
CA ILE A 104 -3.30 0.84 12.69
C ILE A 104 -3.50 -0.53 12.05
N SER A 105 -2.53 -1.01 11.27
CA SER A 105 -2.61 -2.32 10.62
C SER A 105 -2.66 -3.46 11.63
N GLN A 106 -1.91 -3.35 12.74
CA GLN A 106 -1.98 -4.31 13.85
C GLN A 106 -3.36 -4.32 14.53
N LYS A 107 -4.00 -3.16 14.68
CA LYS A 107 -5.34 -3.05 15.30
C LYS A 107 -6.45 -3.61 14.42
N LEU A 108 -6.33 -3.41 13.11
CA LEU A 108 -7.31 -3.87 12.12
C LEU A 108 -7.02 -5.27 11.59
N GLU A 109 -5.89 -5.88 11.98
CA GLU A 109 -5.43 -7.19 11.51
C GLU A 109 -5.33 -7.29 9.98
N VAL A 110 -4.91 -6.20 9.33
CA VAL A 110 -4.76 -6.10 7.86
C VAL A 110 -3.30 -5.86 7.46
N PRO A 111 -2.91 -6.13 6.20
CA PRO A 111 -1.59 -5.78 5.71
C PRO A 111 -1.29 -4.28 5.86
N THR A 112 -0.09 -3.95 6.37
CA THR A 112 0.36 -2.56 6.57
C THR A 112 0.26 -1.71 5.30
N VAL A 113 0.55 -2.30 4.15
CA VAL A 113 0.49 -1.61 2.85
C VAL A 113 -0.92 -1.18 2.47
N PHE A 114 -1.97 -1.84 2.97
CA PHE A 114 -3.37 -1.45 2.73
C PHE A 114 -3.77 -0.24 3.57
N VAL A 115 -3.32 -0.16 4.82
CA VAL A 115 -3.45 1.07 5.61
C VAL A 115 -2.65 2.20 4.97
N GLY A 116 -1.45 1.90 4.48
CA GLY A 116 -0.66 2.84 3.70
C GLY A 116 -1.38 3.34 2.44
N ALA A 117 -2.16 2.49 1.75
CA ALA A 117 -2.97 2.91 0.62
C ALA A 117 -4.04 3.94 1.02
N VAL A 118 -4.67 3.78 2.18
CA VAL A 118 -5.60 4.77 2.73
C VAL A 118 -4.86 6.08 3.05
N PHE A 119 -3.65 6.02 3.59
CA PHE A 119 -2.84 7.21 3.86
C PHE A 119 -2.48 7.98 2.57
N GLU A 120 -2.10 7.26 1.50
CA GLU A 120 -1.88 7.84 0.18
C GLU A 120 -3.17 8.47 -0.38
N ASP A 121 -4.33 7.82 -0.19
CA ASP A 121 -5.63 8.34 -0.61
C ASP A 121 -5.98 9.66 0.10
N LEU A 122 -5.87 9.68 1.44
CA LEU A 122 -6.08 10.88 2.25
C LEU A 122 -5.09 12.00 1.88
N CYS A 123 -3.85 11.66 1.54
CA CYS A 123 -2.84 12.61 1.09
C CYS A 123 -3.20 13.19 -0.29
N ASN A 124 -3.67 12.36 -1.22
CA ASN A 124 -4.11 12.76 -2.56
C ASN A 124 -5.37 13.64 -2.52
N GLN A 125 -6.23 13.42 -1.53
CA GLN A 125 -7.36 14.30 -1.24
C GLN A 125 -6.94 15.60 -0.53
N ASN A 126 -5.64 15.80 -0.30
CA ASN A 126 -5.07 16.93 0.44
C ASN A 126 -5.71 17.09 1.84
N LEU A 127 -5.91 15.98 2.55
CA LEU A 127 -6.38 15.98 3.95
C LEU A 127 -5.18 15.89 4.89
N VAL A 128 -4.22 15.03 4.57
CA VAL A 128 -3.05 14.77 5.41
C VAL A 128 -1.75 15.01 4.64
N LYS A 129 -0.65 15.13 5.36
CA LYS A 129 0.71 15.01 4.83
C LYS A 129 1.37 13.80 5.47
N ILE A 130 1.94 12.92 4.64
CA ILE A 130 2.55 11.66 5.06
C ILE A 130 4.05 11.67 4.84
N LYS A 131 4.78 10.90 5.63
CA LYS A 131 6.23 10.73 5.50
C LYS A 131 6.61 9.28 5.76
N GLN A 132 7.58 8.79 4.98
CA GLN A 132 8.21 7.49 5.23
C GLN A 132 9.16 7.61 6.43
N GLY A 133 8.94 6.78 7.45
CA GLY A 133 9.88 6.58 8.56
C GLY A 133 10.56 5.22 8.49
N ALA A 134 11.45 4.95 9.45
CA ALA A 134 12.11 3.66 9.61
C ALA A 134 11.13 2.50 9.92
N SER A 135 9.96 2.82 10.47
CA SER A 135 8.96 1.85 10.92
C SER A 135 7.66 1.90 10.11
N GLY A 136 7.70 2.35 8.85
CA GLY A 136 6.52 2.51 7.99
C GLY A 136 6.14 3.96 7.73
N LEU A 137 4.98 4.16 7.10
CA LEU A 137 4.42 5.48 6.84
C LEU A 137 3.74 6.04 8.09
N TYR A 138 3.83 7.35 8.25
CA TYR A 138 3.05 8.07 9.24
C TYR A 138 2.52 9.37 8.68
N ILE A 139 1.34 9.75 9.14
CA ILE A 139 0.82 11.10 8.93
C ILE A 139 1.65 12.01 9.83
N TYR A 140 2.30 13.04 9.26
CA TYR A 140 3.12 14.01 10.02
C TYR A 140 2.46 15.39 10.21
N LYS A 141 1.39 15.68 9.45
CA LYS A 141 0.56 16.86 9.64
C LYS A 141 -0.84 16.66 9.04
N PHE A 142 -1.88 17.24 9.66
CA PHE A 142 -3.16 17.50 8.99
C PHE A 142 -3.10 18.85 8.27
N THR A 143 -3.64 18.90 7.06
CA THR A 143 -3.85 20.17 6.34
C THR A 143 -5.02 20.93 6.96
N ASP A 144 -5.25 22.17 6.55
CA ASP A 144 -6.42 22.93 7.02
C ASP A 144 -7.71 22.22 6.62
N ARG A 145 -7.80 21.76 5.35
CA ARG A 145 -8.91 20.92 4.86
C ARG A 145 -9.05 19.62 5.65
N GLY A 146 -7.95 18.99 6.01
CA GLY A 146 -7.94 17.77 6.84
C GLY A 146 -8.50 18.04 8.23
N THR A 147 -8.05 19.10 8.88
CA THR A 147 -8.56 19.51 10.19
C THR A 147 -10.07 19.70 10.15
N ASP A 148 -10.59 20.39 9.14
CA ASP A 148 -12.02 20.57 8.94
C ASP A 148 -12.73 19.24 8.70
N TYR A 149 -12.18 18.39 7.83
CA TYR A 149 -12.74 17.07 7.53
C TYR A 149 -12.85 16.20 8.80
N PHE A 150 -11.75 15.98 9.52
CA PHE A 150 -11.72 15.12 10.69
C PHE A 150 -12.52 15.67 11.88
N SER A 151 -12.69 17.00 11.97
CA SER A 151 -13.51 17.63 13.01
C SER A 151 -15.02 17.51 12.73
N ASN A 152 -15.41 17.36 11.46
CA ASN A 152 -16.80 17.28 11.02
C ASN A 152 -17.30 15.85 10.76
N LEU A 153 -16.42 14.85 10.86
CA LEU A 153 -16.82 13.44 10.95
C LEU A 153 -17.53 13.24 12.30
N GLU A 154 -18.83 13.50 12.33
CA GLU A 154 -19.83 13.39 13.42
C GLU A 154 -19.34 13.18 14.87
N LYS A 155 -19.81 14.09 15.75
CA LYS A 155 -20.04 13.84 17.18
C LYS A 155 -21.02 12.70 17.39
#